data_AF-A0A959WBX4-F1
#
_entry.id   AF-A0A959WBX4-F1
#
_cell.length_a   1.000
_cell.length_b   1.000
_cell.length_c   1.000
_cell.angle_alpha   90.00
_cell.angle_beta   90.00
_cell.angle_gamma   90.00
#
_symmetry.space_group_name_H-M   'P 1'
#
loop_
_entity.id
_entity.type
_entity.pdbx_description
1 polymer ?
#
loop_
_entity_poly.entity_id
_entity_poly.type
_entity_poly.pdbx_seq_one_letter_code
_entity_poly.pdbx_strand_id
1 'polypeptide(L)'
;MARRQLTIDNDVAAELAGSGDSVLRRLEDRLDCDVFLRGNVITLDGPDDSVAEGQDLVEELVSLVEKGHGLEPETIASVSDATDSGLEPADMLGDAVWSHRGTNFAPRTVNQKRYIDSIRKHTVTFGIGPAGTGKTFLAVAMAVAALEGHDVNRIILTRPAVEAGERLGFLPGDLQAKVDPYLRPLFDALYDMLDPDRVNEYFERGIIEVAPLAFMRGRTLNDAFVILDEAQNTSPEQMKMFLTRLGFGSKMVVTGDVTQIDLPSNQRSGLVVVSEILSAVRDVEFIRFGGADVVRHELVQRIVAAYDSFSGRQRERRDAADD
;
A
#
# COMPACT_ATOMS: atom_id res chain seq x y z
N MET A 1 23.65 32.50 -3.49
CA MET A 1 22.24 32.91 -3.61
C MET A 1 21.95 33.01 -5.09
N ALA A 2 21.21 32.04 -5.59
CA ALA A 2 20.78 31.94 -6.96
C ALA A 2 19.33 32.36 -7.08
N ARG A 3 18.98 32.88 -8.25
CA ARG A 3 17.59 33.05 -8.67
C ARG A 3 17.42 32.43 -10.04
N ARG A 4 16.46 31.53 -10.17
CA ARG A 4 16.12 30.87 -11.44
C ARG A 4 14.67 31.11 -11.80
N GLN A 5 14.40 31.27 -13.09
CA GLN A 5 13.06 31.42 -13.62
C GLN A 5 12.85 30.40 -14.73
N LEU A 6 11.77 29.63 -14.63
CA LEU A 6 11.36 28.68 -15.64
C LEU A 6 10.01 29.15 -16.19
N THR A 7 9.90 29.20 -17.52
CA THR A 7 8.62 29.47 -18.19
C THR A 7 8.05 28.13 -18.60
N ILE A 8 6.85 27.83 -18.12
CA ILE A 8 6.15 26.56 -18.32
C ILE A 8 4.84 26.80 -19.08
N ASP A 9 4.19 25.74 -19.54
CA ASP A 9 2.87 25.86 -20.15
C ASP A 9 1.80 26.20 -19.10
N ASN A 10 0.72 26.88 -19.54
CA ASN A 10 -0.35 27.32 -18.63
C ASN A 10 -1.05 26.14 -17.93
N ASP A 11 -1.20 25.01 -18.63
CA ASP A 11 -1.82 23.81 -18.06
C ASP A 11 -0.93 23.22 -16.96
N VAL A 12 0.38 23.18 -17.19
CA VAL A 12 1.37 22.75 -16.19
C VAL A 12 1.41 23.72 -15.00
N ALA A 13 1.33 25.02 -15.25
CA ALA A 13 1.26 26.02 -14.19
C ALA A 13 0.00 25.85 -13.33
N ALA A 14 -1.15 25.52 -13.94
CA ALA A 14 -2.38 25.26 -13.20
C ALA A 14 -2.27 24.01 -12.30
N GLU A 15 -1.69 22.92 -12.81
CA GLU A 15 -1.43 21.71 -12.02
C GLU A 15 -0.41 21.96 -10.88
N LEU A 16 0.69 22.67 -11.15
CA LEU A 16 1.69 23.03 -10.15
C LEU A 16 1.15 23.96 -9.06
N ALA A 17 0.19 24.83 -9.39
CA ALA A 17 -0.54 25.58 -8.38
C ALA A 17 -1.36 24.60 -7.51
N GLY A 18 -2.18 23.78 -8.15
CA GLY A 18 -3.14 22.91 -7.48
C GLY A 18 -4.32 23.68 -6.88
N SER A 19 -5.33 22.96 -6.40
CA SER A 19 -6.52 23.56 -5.81
C SER A 19 -6.19 24.35 -4.54
N GLY A 20 -6.33 25.68 -4.56
CA GLY A 20 -6.05 26.54 -3.42
C GLY A 20 -4.55 26.62 -3.06
N ASP A 21 -3.68 26.49 -4.06
CA ASP A 21 -2.21 26.48 -3.98
C ASP A 21 -1.65 25.25 -3.24
N SER A 22 -2.39 24.14 -3.20
CA SER A 22 -2.02 22.97 -2.39
C SER A 22 -0.72 22.31 -2.85
N VAL A 23 -0.50 22.19 -4.15
CA VAL A 23 0.71 21.58 -4.73
C VAL A 23 1.90 22.53 -4.58
N LEU A 24 1.70 23.82 -4.86
CA LEU A 24 2.72 24.84 -4.72
C LEU A 24 3.22 24.96 -3.28
N ARG A 25 2.31 25.02 -2.29
CA ARG A 25 2.71 25.04 -0.86
C ARG A 25 3.49 23.80 -0.47
N ARG A 26 3.13 22.64 -1.02
CA ARG A 26 3.85 21.40 -0.71
C ARG A 26 5.25 21.38 -1.33
N LEU A 27 5.43 22.00 -2.50
CA LEU A 27 6.72 22.21 -3.12
C LEU A 27 7.57 23.19 -2.30
N GLU A 28 6.98 24.29 -1.80
CA GLU A 28 7.62 25.24 -0.87
C GLU A 28 8.05 24.55 0.44
N ASP A 29 7.19 23.73 1.05
CA ASP A 29 7.50 23.02 2.30
C ASP A 29 8.63 21.99 2.13
N ARG A 30 8.86 21.48 0.90
CA ARG A 30 9.87 20.45 0.60
C ARG A 30 11.24 21.05 0.29
N LEU A 31 11.30 22.27 -0.24
CA LEU A 31 12.52 22.88 -0.73
C LEU A 31 13.04 23.93 0.26
N ASP A 32 14.35 23.98 0.46
CA ASP A 32 15.00 25.02 1.26
C ASP A 32 15.20 26.35 0.47
N CYS A 33 14.32 26.64 -0.48
CA CYS A 33 14.32 27.87 -1.27
C CYS A 33 12.90 28.42 -1.46
N ASP A 34 12.79 29.73 -1.68
CA ASP A 34 11.51 30.36 -1.95
C ASP A 34 11.03 29.98 -3.36
N VAL A 35 9.79 29.50 -3.46
CA VAL A 35 9.12 29.15 -4.72
C VAL A 35 7.99 30.13 -4.96
N PHE A 36 7.92 30.71 -6.16
CA PHE A 36 6.83 31.60 -6.54
C PHE A 36 6.30 31.26 -7.92
N LEU A 37 4.99 31.13 -8.07
CA LEU A 37 4.33 30.98 -9.35
C LEU A 37 3.54 32.25 -9.71
N ARG A 38 3.85 32.86 -10.86
CA ARG A 38 3.11 34.03 -11.38
C ARG A 38 2.77 33.81 -12.85
N GLY A 39 1.48 33.62 -13.13
CA GLY A 39 1.05 33.19 -14.46
C GLY A 39 1.69 31.84 -14.78
N ASN A 40 2.51 31.79 -15.81
CA ASN A 40 3.22 30.59 -16.23
C ASN A 40 4.75 30.66 -15.99
N VAL A 41 5.18 31.55 -15.10
CA VAL A 41 6.59 31.68 -14.70
C VAL A 41 6.74 31.25 -13.26
N ILE A 42 7.49 30.18 -13.05
CA ILE A 42 7.93 29.73 -11.72
C ILE A 42 9.31 30.31 -11.43
N THR A 43 9.47 30.89 -10.24
CA THR A 43 10.71 31.51 -9.77
C THR A 43 11.18 30.76 -8.52
N LEU A 44 12.45 30.35 -8.52
CA LEU A 44 13.15 29.75 -7.40
C LEU A 44 14.23 30.73 -6.92
N ASP A 45 14.26 31.06 -5.63
CA ASP A 45 15.21 32.02 -5.05
C ASP A 45 15.76 31.48 -3.72
N GLY A 46 17.08 31.39 -3.57
CA GLY A 46 17.68 30.77 -2.39
C GLY A 46 19.14 30.35 -2.54
N PRO A 47 19.63 29.42 -1.70
CA PRO A 47 20.96 28.80 -1.86
C PRO A 47 21.11 28.13 -3.23
N ASP A 48 22.32 28.15 -3.78
CA ASP A 48 22.58 27.63 -5.14
C ASP A 48 22.22 26.15 -5.28
N ASP A 49 22.53 25.32 -4.27
CA ASP A 49 22.20 23.89 -4.25
C ASP A 49 20.67 23.64 -4.17
N SER A 50 19.97 24.39 -3.32
CA SER A 50 18.51 24.28 -3.16
C SER A 50 17.74 24.72 -4.41
N VAL A 51 18.24 25.77 -5.09
CA VAL A 51 17.65 26.21 -6.37
C VAL A 51 17.89 25.19 -7.48
N ALA A 52 19.02 24.48 -7.47
CA ALA A 52 19.28 23.39 -8.41
C ALA A 52 18.35 22.20 -8.14
N GLU A 53 18.23 21.74 -6.89
CA GLU A 53 17.29 20.67 -6.48
C GLU A 53 15.84 21.03 -6.87
N GLY A 54 15.43 22.27 -6.57
CA GLY A 54 14.10 22.76 -6.91
C GLY A 54 13.85 22.82 -8.41
N GLN A 55 14.88 23.14 -9.21
CA GLN A 55 14.75 23.15 -10.66
C GLN A 55 14.56 21.72 -11.19
N ASP A 56 15.40 20.77 -10.77
CA ASP A 56 15.32 19.38 -11.22
C ASP A 56 13.94 18.78 -10.86
N LEU A 57 13.45 19.04 -9.64
CA LEU A 57 12.12 18.61 -9.21
C LEU A 57 10.99 19.22 -10.05
N VAL A 58 11.07 20.52 -10.36
CA VAL A 58 10.08 21.19 -11.21
C VAL A 58 10.10 20.62 -12.64
N GLU A 59 11.26 20.34 -13.20
CA GLU A 59 11.38 19.74 -14.53
C GLU A 59 10.77 18.33 -14.58
N GLU A 60 10.95 17.51 -13.54
CA GLU A 60 10.28 16.21 -13.41
C GLU A 60 8.75 16.34 -13.30
N LEU A 61 8.25 17.31 -12.52
CA LEU A 61 6.82 17.57 -12.40
C LEU A 61 6.19 18.06 -13.72
N VAL A 62 6.92 18.90 -14.47
CA VAL A 62 6.52 19.33 -15.82
C VAL A 62 6.39 18.12 -16.75
N SER A 63 7.42 17.27 -16.79
CA SER A 63 7.43 16.03 -17.58
C SER A 63 6.26 15.09 -17.24
N LEU A 64 5.88 15.01 -15.97
CA LEU A 64 4.72 14.23 -15.53
C LEU A 64 3.40 14.78 -16.10
N VAL A 65 3.18 16.08 -16.01
CA VAL A 65 1.97 16.72 -16.54
C VAL A 65 1.90 16.58 -18.06
N GLU A 66 3.02 16.75 -18.75
CA GLU A 66 3.11 16.57 -20.21
C GLU A 66 2.81 15.12 -20.63
N LYS A 67 3.14 14.14 -19.80
CA LYS A 67 2.78 12.72 -19.99
C LYS A 67 1.33 12.40 -19.59
N GLY A 68 0.56 13.39 -19.12
CA GLY A 68 -0.85 13.27 -18.76
C GLY A 68 -1.11 12.84 -17.32
N HIS A 69 -0.12 12.90 -16.44
CA HIS A 69 -0.31 12.65 -15.02
C HIS A 69 -0.73 13.93 -14.30
N GLY A 70 -1.78 13.87 -13.48
CA GLY A 70 -2.18 14.98 -12.62
C GLY A 70 -1.25 15.12 -11.41
N LEU A 71 -1.20 16.32 -10.83
CA LEU A 71 -0.41 16.61 -9.63
C LEU A 71 -1.31 16.74 -8.39
N GLU A 72 -1.01 15.93 -7.37
CA GLU A 72 -1.54 16.08 -6.02
C GLU A 72 -0.39 16.49 -5.07
N PRO A 73 -0.66 17.08 -3.90
CA PRO A 73 0.40 17.38 -2.92
C PRO A 73 1.29 16.17 -2.61
N GLU A 74 0.71 14.97 -2.55
CA GLU A 74 1.41 13.72 -2.32
C GLU A 74 2.41 13.38 -3.45
N THR A 75 2.13 13.81 -4.69
CA THR A 75 2.99 13.58 -5.86
C THR A 75 4.39 14.17 -5.67
N ILE A 76 4.52 15.29 -4.96
CA ILE A 76 5.82 15.95 -4.70
C ILE A 76 6.78 15.00 -3.96
N ALA A 77 6.28 14.32 -2.93
CA ALA A 77 7.08 13.36 -2.16
C ALA A 77 7.41 12.13 -3.03
N SER A 78 6.43 11.61 -3.76
CA SER A 78 6.59 10.46 -4.65
C SER A 78 7.66 10.70 -5.73
N VAL A 79 7.68 11.89 -6.34
CA VAL A 79 8.65 12.28 -7.38
C VAL A 79 10.04 12.37 -6.78
N SER A 80 10.18 13.08 -5.66
CA SER A 80 11.47 13.22 -4.96
C SER A 80 12.06 11.85 -4.62
N ASP A 81 11.26 10.98 -3.98
CA ASP A 81 11.70 9.65 -3.57
C ASP A 81 12.09 8.76 -4.76
N ALA A 82 11.37 8.88 -5.88
CA ALA A 82 11.65 8.15 -7.11
C ALA A 82 12.99 8.59 -7.71
N THR A 83 13.21 9.89 -7.86
CA THR A 83 14.47 10.46 -8.37
C THR A 83 15.65 10.07 -7.50
N ASP A 84 15.53 10.18 -6.17
CA ASP A 84 16.57 9.77 -5.21
C ASP A 84 16.89 8.26 -5.29
N SER A 85 15.89 7.46 -5.66
CA SER A 85 16.02 6.02 -5.85
C SER A 85 16.47 5.63 -7.27
N GLY A 86 16.73 6.59 -8.16
CA GLY A 86 17.12 6.36 -9.55
C GLY A 86 16.00 5.75 -10.42
N LEU A 87 14.73 5.96 -10.04
CA LEU A 87 13.56 5.56 -10.81
C LEU A 87 12.99 6.78 -11.55
N GLU A 88 12.52 6.59 -12.77
CA GLU A 88 11.74 7.63 -13.44
C GLU A 88 10.37 7.78 -12.75
N PRO A 89 10.01 8.98 -12.25
CA PRO A 89 8.74 9.19 -11.57
C PRO A 89 7.52 8.84 -12.42
N ALA A 90 7.61 9.09 -13.73
CA ALA A 90 6.57 8.74 -14.70
C ALA A 90 6.37 7.22 -14.81
N ASP A 91 7.45 6.43 -14.79
CA ASP A 91 7.36 4.98 -14.82
C ASP A 91 6.73 4.43 -13.53
N MET A 92 6.95 5.10 -12.39
CA MET A 92 6.30 4.74 -11.14
C MET A 92 4.81 5.07 -11.17
N LEU A 93 4.45 6.33 -11.42
CA LEU A 93 3.06 6.80 -11.36
C LEU A 93 2.20 6.24 -12.51
N GLY A 94 2.83 5.95 -13.66
CA GLY A 94 2.20 5.30 -14.80
C GLY A 94 2.00 3.80 -14.64
N ASP A 95 2.59 3.16 -13.62
CA ASP A 95 2.42 1.73 -13.35
C ASP A 95 1.07 1.42 -12.67
N ALA A 96 -0.02 1.86 -13.30
CA ALA A 96 -1.36 1.54 -12.87
C ALA A 96 -1.60 0.03 -12.96
N VAL A 97 -1.81 -0.59 -11.80
CA VAL A 97 -2.08 -2.03 -11.69
C VAL A 97 -3.50 -2.34 -12.16
N TRP A 98 -4.44 -1.46 -11.84
CA TRP A 98 -5.85 -1.62 -12.15
C TRP A 98 -6.53 -0.26 -12.28
N SER A 99 -7.59 -0.18 -13.06
CA SER A 99 -8.41 1.03 -13.18
C SER A 99 -9.89 0.66 -13.12
N HIS A 100 -10.65 1.35 -12.28
CA HIS A 100 -12.09 1.15 -12.16
C HIS A 100 -12.81 2.47 -11.92
N ARG A 101 -13.85 2.75 -12.71
CA ARG A 101 -14.69 3.97 -12.60
C ARG A 101 -13.89 5.29 -12.53
N GLY A 102 -12.78 5.36 -13.28
CA GLY A 102 -11.90 6.53 -13.31
C GLY A 102 -10.88 6.60 -12.16
N THR A 103 -10.94 5.67 -11.21
CA THR A 103 -9.92 5.52 -10.17
C THR A 103 -8.79 4.63 -10.68
N ASN A 104 -7.57 5.17 -10.71
CA ASN A 104 -6.36 4.41 -11.06
C ASN A 104 -5.65 3.94 -9.78
N PHE A 105 -5.39 2.63 -9.71
CA PHE A 105 -4.66 2.01 -8.62
C PHE A 105 -3.20 1.83 -9.02
N ALA A 106 -2.39 2.84 -8.75
CA ALA A 106 -0.96 2.89 -9.06
C ALA A 106 -0.13 2.98 -7.76
N PRO A 107 1.16 2.58 -7.77
CA PRO A 107 2.02 2.81 -6.63
C PRO A 107 2.22 4.30 -6.40
N ARG A 108 2.13 4.71 -5.14
CA ARG A 108 2.36 6.08 -4.68
C ARG A 108 3.71 6.26 -4.00
N THR A 109 4.41 5.16 -3.67
CA THR A 109 5.78 5.20 -3.14
C THR A 109 6.69 4.24 -3.90
N VAL A 110 7.99 4.50 -3.85
CA VAL A 110 9.02 3.63 -4.44
C VAL A 110 8.90 2.20 -3.92
N ASN A 111 8.60 2.04 -2.63
CA ASN A 111 8.49 0.71 -2.04
C ASN A 111 7.21 -0.01 -2.48
N GLN A 112 6.10 0.71 -2.69
CA GLN A 112 4.89 0.16 -3.31
C GLN A 112 5.16 -0.31 -4.74
N LYS A 113 5.96 0.44 -5.53
CA LYS A 113 6.41 0.01 -6.87
C LYS A 113 7.23 -1.27 -6.80
N ARG A 114 8.23 -1.33 -5.90
CA ARG A 114 9.04 -2.53 -5.65
C ARG A 114 8.17 -3.72 -5.25
N TYR A 115 7.13 -3.49 -4.45
CA TYR A 115 6.16 -4.52 -4.06
C TYR A 115 5.38 -5.08 -5.25
N ILE A 116 4.79 -4.22 -6.07
CA ILE A 116 4.07 -4.61 -7.28
C ILE A 116 4.98 -5.39 -8.23
N ASP A 117 6.20 -4.89 -8.47
CA ASP A 117 7.17 -5.58 -9.32
C ASP A 117 7.59 -6.93 -8.76
N SER A 118 7.67 -7.06 -7.44
CA SER A 118 7.98 -8.33 -6.78
C SER A 118 6.85 -9.34 -6.95
N ILE A 119 5.59 -8.92 -6.82
CA ILE A 119 4.41 -9.76 -7.09
C ILE A 119 4.42 -10.27 -8.54
N ARG A 120 4.79 -9.41 -9.51
CA ARG A 120 4.89 -9.82 -10.92
C ARG A 120 5.99 -10.86 -11.13
N LYS A 121 7.17 -10.62 -10.58
CA LYS A 121 8.38 -11.42 -10.85
C LYS A 121 8.46 -12.72 -10.06
N HIS A 122 7.84 -12.79 -8.89
CA HIS A 122 7.98 -13.93 -7.98
C HIS A 122 6.68 -14.70 -7.81
N THR A 123 6.78 -15.98 -7.48
CA THR A 123 5.63 -16.84 -7.18
C THR A 123 5.06 -16.55 -5.79
N VAL A 124 5.91 -16.26 -4.81
CA VAL A 124 5.50 -15.89 -3.45
C VAL A 124 6.07 -14.52 -3.08
N THR A 125 5.23 -13.59 -2.64
CA THR A 125 5.68 -12.28 -2.15
C THR A 125 5.10 -12.00 -0.78
N PHE A 126 5.94 -11.55 0.15
CA PHE A 126 5.55 -11.10 1.48
C PHE A 126 5.56 -9.57 1.53
N GLY A 127 4.42 -8.95 1.85
CA GLY A 127 4.32 -7.52 2.13
C GLY A 127 4.18 -7.30 3.64
N ILE A 128 5.24 -6.83 4.29
CA ILE A 128 5.31 -6.71 5.75
C ILE A 128 5.47 -5.25 6.16
N GLY A 129 4.55 -4.70 6.94
CA GLY A 129 4.72 -3.36 7.51
C GLY A 129 3.41 -2.73 7.98
N PRO A 130 3.43 -1.44 8.34
CA PRO A 130 2.34 -0.82 9.09
C PRO A 130 1.02 -0.74 8.30
N ALA A 131 -0.08 -0.53 9.02
CA ALA A 131 -1.38 -0.26 8.42
C ALA A 131 -1.38 1.06 7.63
N GLY A 132 -2.04 1.07 6.46
CA GLY A 132 -2.09 2.24 5.57
C GLY A 132 -0.95 2.34 4.56
N THR A 133 -0.09 1.32 4.46
CA THR A 133 0.97 1.22 3.44
C THR A 133 0.49 0.68 2.09
N GLY A 134 -0.80 0.33 1.97
CA GLY A 134 -1.39 -0.20 0.75
C GLY A 134 -1.11 -1.68 0.46
N LYS A 135 -0.35 -2.40 1.31
CA LYS A 135 0.08 -3.80 1.07
C LYS A 135 -1.04 -4.77 0.65
N THR A 136 -2.15 -4.80 1.39
CA THR A 136 -3.28 -5.70 1.10
C THR A 136 -4.08 -5.19 -0.10
N PHE A 137 -4.33 -3.88 -0.14
CA PHE A 137 -5.10 -3.24 -1.20
C PHE A 137 -4.43 -3.42 -2.58
N LEU A 138 -3.13 -3.13 -2.70
CA LEU A 138 -2.37 -3.35 -3.93
C LEU A 138 -2.28 -4.83 -4.31
N ALA A 139 -2.22 -5.74 -3.34
CA ALA A 139 -2.26 -7.18 -3.63
C ALA A 139 -3.59 -7.60 -4.24
N VAL A 140 -4.72 -7.12 -3.70
CA VAL A 140 -6.05 -7.38 -4.27
C VAL A 140 -6.18 -6.77 -5.67
N ALA A 141 -5.66 -5.55 -5.89
CA ALA A 141 -5.63 -4.94 -7.22
C ALA A 141 -4.85 -5.79 -8.24
N MET A 142 -3.67 -6.30 -7.84
CA MET A 142 -2.87 -7.23 -8.65
C MET A 142 -3.62 -8.53 -8.94
N ALA A 143 -4.36 -9.06 -7.96
CA ALA A 143 -5.15 -10.28 -8.12
C ALA A 143 -6.30 -10.07 -9.11
N VAL A 144 -7.03 -8.96 -9.00
CA VAL A 144 -8.10 -8.58 -9.93
C VAL A 144 -7.54 -8.40 -11.34
N ALA A 145 -6.44 -7.66 -11.49
CA ALA A 145 -5.78 -7.48 -12.78
C ALA A 145 -5.37 -8.82 -13.42
N ALA A 146 -4.80 -9.74 -12.64
CA ALA A 146 -4.43 -11.08 -13.13
C ALA A 146 -5.64 -11.93 -13.52
N LEU A 147 -6.76 -11.83 -12.80
CA LEU A 147 -7.99 -12.54 -13.12
C LEU A 147 -8.63 -12.00 -14.40
N GLU A 148 -8.72 -10.68 -14.52
CA GLU A 148 -9.29 -9.96 -15.67
C GLU A 148 -8.43 -10.12 -16.93
N GLY A 149 -7.10 -10.20 -16.76
CA GLY A 149 -6.14 -10.53 -17.81
C GLY A 149 -6.07 -12.01 -18.18
N HIS A 150 -6.83 -12.87 -17.50
CA HIS A 150 -6.82 -14.33 -17.68
C HIS A 150 -5.46 -15.02 -17.37
N ASP A 151 -4.59 -14.38 -16.59
CA ASP A 151 -3.35 -14.99 -16.10
C ASP A 151 -3.65 -16.06 -15.03
N VAL A 152 -4.75 -15.89 -14.30
CA VAL A 152 -5.28 -16.85 -13.34
C VAL A 152 -6.79 -17.05 -13.58
N ASN A 153 -7.31 -18.19 -13.13
CA ASN A 153 -8.73 -18.52 -13.28
C ASN A 153 -9.55 -18.17 -12.03
N ARG A 154 -8.90 -17.90 -10.91
CA ARG A 154 -9.58 -17.63 -9.64
C ARG A 154 -8.75 -16.80 -8.66
N ILE A 155 -9.44 -16.10 -7.76
CA ILE A 155 -8.84 -15.38 -6.63
C ILE A 155 -9.30 -16.05 -5.33
N ILE A 156 -8.37 -16.27 -4.41
CA ILE A 156 -8.67 -16.72 -3.05
C ILE A 156 -8.10 -15.72 -2.07
N LEU A 157 -8.98 -15.06 -1.32
CA LEU A 157 -8.60 -14.17 -0.23
C LEU A 157 -8.87 -14.88 1.09
N THR A 158 -7.87 -14.94 1.95
CA THR A 158 -7.98 -15.61 3.23
C THR A 158 -7.37 -14.80 4.36
N ARG A 159 -7.95 -14.92 5.55
CA ARG A 159 -7.48 -14.30 6.78
C ARG A 159 -7.49 -15.33 7.92
N PRO A 160 -6.51 -15.36 8.83
CA PRO A 160 -6.61 -16.20 10.02
C PRO A 160 -7.77 -15.72 10.90
N ALA A 161 -8.50 -16.65 11.49
CA ALA A 161 -9.49 -16.31 12.50
C ALA A 161 -8.74 -16.06 13.81
N VAL A 162 -8.87 -14.86 14.36
CA VAL A 162 -8.23 -14.45 15.60
C VAL A 162 -9.31 -13.85 16.49
N GLU A 163 -9.37 -14.28 17.73
CA GLU A 163 -10.27 -13.70 18.72
C GLU A 163 -9.71 -12.34 19.17
N ALA A 164 -9.94 -11.30 18.38
CA ALA A 164 -9.56 -9.94 18.73
C ALA A 164 -10.51 -9.39 19.81
N GLY A 165 -10.30 -9.80 21.06
CA GLY A 165 -10.99 -9.23 22.23
C GLY A 165 -12.42 -9.72 22.49
N GLU A 166 -13.13 -10.25 21.50
CA GLU A 166 -14.42 -10.94 21.67
C GLU A 166 -14.28 -12.42 21.29
N ARG A 167 -14.66 -13.35 22.18
CA ARG A 167 -14.62 -14.79 21.82
C ARG A 167 -15.59 -15.01 20.67
N LEU A 168 -15.15 -15.72 19.63
CA LEU A 168 -15.96 -16.03 18.43
C LEU A 168 -17.33 -16.67 18.81
N GLY A 169 -17.40 -17.28 19.99
CA GLY A 169 -18.61 -17.84 20.59
C GLY A 169 -19.76 -16.86 20.87
N PHE A 170 -19.53 -15.55 20.97
CA PHE A 170 -20.56 -14.58 21.41
C PHE A 170 -21.36 -13.88 20.31
N LEU A 171 -20.91 -13.92 19.05
CA LEU A 171 -21.68 -13.37 17.94
C LEU A 171 -22.88 -14.29 17.61
N PRO A 172 -24.13 -13.82 17.58
CA PRO A 172 -25.28 -14.62 17.18
C PRO A 172 -25.23 -14.92 15.67
N GLY A 173 -25.60 -16.13 15.25
CA GLY A 173 -25.60 -16.55 13.84
C GLY A 173 -24.90 -17.88 13.58
N ASP A 174 -24.87 -18.30 12.33
CA ASP A 174 -24.08 -19.45 11.88
C ASP A 174 -22.57 -19.13 11.87
N LEU A 175 -21.72 -20.13 11.62
CA LEU A 175 -20.27 -19.96 11.63
C LEU A 175 -19.81 -18.90 10.61
N GLN A 176 -20.54 -18.74 9.50
CA GLN A 176 -20.25 -17.77 8.44
C GLN A 176 -20.49 -16.35 8.95
N ALA A 177 -21.68 -16.07 9.50
CA ALA A 177 -22.05 -14.76 10.04
C ALA A 177 -21.13 -14.29 11.18
N LYS A 178 -20.47 -15.21 11.89
CA LYS A 178 -19.50 -14.89 12.95
C LYS A 178 -18.12 -14.49 12.42
N VAL A 179 -17.75 -14.96 11.23
CA VAL A 179 -16.41 -14.70 10.64
C VAL A 179 -16.46 -13.58 9.61
N ASP A 180 -17.64 -13.30 9.05
CA ASP A 180 -17.89 -12.21 8.10
C ASP A 180 -17.33 -10.84 8.52
N PRO A 181 -17.43 -10.38 9.79
CA PRO A 181 -16.86 -9.09 10.18
C PRO A 181 -15.35 -8.97 9.96
N TYR A 182 -14.61 -10.06 10.15
CA TYR A 182 -13.15 -10.10 9.97
C TYR A 182 -12.74 -10.14 8.49
N LEU A 183 -13.61 -10.70 7.65
CA LEU A 183 -13.40 -10.79 6.21
C LEU A 183 -13.90 -9.54 5.47
N ARG A 184 -14.73 -8.71 6.11
CA ARG A 184 -15.34 -7.50 5.53
C ARG A 184 -14.35 -6.58 4.80
N PRO A 185 -13.16 -6.26 5.32
CA PRO A 185 -12.20 -5.42 4.60
C PRO A 185 -11.75 -6.00 3.25
N LEU A 186 -11.72 -7.33 3.11
CA LEU A 186 -11.38 -7.99 1.83
C LEU A 186 -12.53 -7.89 0.83
N PHE A 187 -13.78 -7.95 1.31
CA PHE A 187 -14.95 -7.70 0.46
C PHE A 187 -14.97 -6.25 -0.01
N ASP A 188 -14.75 -5.29 0.89
CA ASP A 188 -14.75 -3.86 0.55
C ASP A 188 -13.69 -3.54 -0.51
N ALA A 189 -12.47 -4.09 -0.37
CA ALA A 189 -11.42 -3.93 -1.38
C ALA A 189 -11.81 -4.47 -2.77
N LEU A 190 -12.57 -5.56 -2.84
CA LEU A 190 -13.07 -6.07 -4.12
C LEU A 190 -14.13 -5.15 -4.74
N TYR A 191 -15.04 -4.60 -3.94
CA TYR A 191 -16.07 -3.67 -4.40
C TYR A 191 -15.50 -2.32 -4.86
N ASP A 192 -14.33 -1.93 -4.37
CA ASP A 192 -13.60 -0.76 -4.87
C ASP A 192 -13.04 -0.99 -6.29
N MET A 193 -12.81 -2.25 -6.68
CA MET A 193 -12.13 -2.62 -7.91
C MET A 193 -13.05 -3.17 -8.99
N LEU A 194 -14.22 -3.68 -8.63
CA LEU A 194 -15.16 -4.33 -9.53
C LEU A 194 -16.58 -3.87 -9.24
N ASP A 195 -17.41 -3.83 -10.29
CA ASP A 195 -18.84 -3.53 -10.11
C ASP A 195 -19.51 -4.58 -9.20
N PRO A 196 -20.41 -4.17 -8.30
CA PRO A 196 -21.04 -5.09 -7.34
C PRO A 196 -21.69 -6.33 -7.97
N ASP A 197 -22.37 -6.16 -9.11
CA ASP A 197 -23.01 -7.28 -9.82
C ASP A 197 -21.99 -8.31 -10.30
N ARG A 198 -20.81 -7.83 -10.75
CA ARG A 198 -19.71 -8.68 -11.21
C ARG A 198 -19.04 -9.41 -10.06
N VAL A 199 -18.83 -8.74 -8.93
CA VAL A 199 -18.33 -9.35 -7.70
C VAL A 199 -19.26 -10.49 -7.25
N ASN A 200 -20.57 -10.24 -7.24
CA ASN A 200 -21.57 -11.25 -6.88
C ASN A 200 -21.54 -12.44 -7.84
N GLU A 201 -21.50 -12.21 -9.15
CA GLU A 201 -21.37 -13.29 -10.14
C GLU A 201 -20.12 -14.14 -9.90
N TYR A 202 -18.99 -13.51 -9.62
CA TYR A 202 -17.73 -14.21 -9.34
C TYR A 202 -17.79 -15.03 -8.05
N PHE A 203 -18.50 -14.56 -7.02
CA PHE A 203 -18.73 -15.35 -5.82
C PHE A 203 -19.65 -16.55 -6.10
N GLU A 204 -20.77 -16.35 -6.79
CA GLU A 204 -21.73 -17.43 -7.12
C GLU A 204 -21.08 -18.53 -7.96
N ARG A 205 -20.17 -18.16 -8.87
CA ARG A 205 -19.42 -19.09 -9.73
C ARG A 205 -18.18 -19.68 -9.06
N GLY A 206 -17.81 -19.22 -7.86
CA GLY A 206 -16.59 -19.64 -7.15
C GLY A 206 -15.29 -19.20 -7.83
N ILE A 207 -15.34 -18.15 -8.65
CA ILE A 207 -14.16 -17.52 -9.28
C ILE A 207 -13.41 -16.69 -8.24
N ILE A 208 -14.14 -15.99 -7.36
CA ILE A 208 -13.56 -15.34 -6.19
C ILE A 208 -14.07 -16.05 -4.94
N GLU A 209 -13.15 -16.37 -4.03
CA GLU A 209 -13.46 -16.97 -2.74
C GLU A 209 -12.86 -16.11 -1.63
N VAL A 210 -13.67 -15.72 -0.66
CA VAL A 210 -13.21 -15.07 0.59
C VAL A 210 -13.54 -16.00 1.73
N ALA A 211 -12.52 -16.56 2.38
CA ALA A 211 -12.72 -17.62 3.38
C ALA A 211 -11.70 -17.57 4.52
N PRO A 212 -12.00 -18.18 5.68
CA PRO A 212 -11.04 -18.29 6.78
C PRO A 212 -9.86 -19.22 6.42
N LEU A 213 -8.68 -18.97 6.99
CA LEU A 213 -7.47 -19.76 6.69
C LEU A 213 -7.62 -21.28 6.89
N ALA A 214 -8.47 -21.71 7.82
CA ALA A 214 -8.74 -23.12 8.05
C ALA A 214 -9.28 -23.86 6.81
N PHE A 215 -9.96 -23.16 5.90
CA PHE A 215 -10.54 -23.73 4.68
C PHE A 215 -9.48 -24.04 3.62
N MET A 216 -8.24 -23.56 3.80
CA MET A 216 -7.14 -23.88 2.90
C MET A 216 -6.59 -25.29 3.11
N ARG A 217 -6.91 -25.93 4.25
CA ARG A 217 -6.38 -27.25 4.61
C ARG A 217 -6.77 -28.32 3.58
N GLY A 218 -5.77 -29.08 3.13
CA GLY A 218 -5.98 -30.20 2.20
C GLY A 218 -6.22 -29.79 0.75
N ARG A 219 -6.17 -28.49 0.42
CA ARG A 219 -6.35 -28.01 -0.96
C ARG A 219 -5.02 -27.94 -1.72
N THR A 220 -5.09 -28.05 -3.04
CA THR A 220 -4.02 -27.62 -3.94
C THR A 220 -4.60 -26.49 -4.78
N LEU A 221 -3.95 -25.33 -4.79
CA LEU A 221 -4.47 -24.12 -5.41
C LEU A 221 -3.73 -23.93 -6.73
N ASN A 222 -4.25 -24.49 -7.81
CA ASN A 222 -3.74 -24.29 -9.18
C ASN A 222 -4.46 -23.12 -9.85
N ASP A 223 -3.77 -22.47 -10.79
CA ASP A 223 -4.26 -21.36 -11.62
C ASP A 223 -4.98 -20.28 -10.81
N ALA A 224 -4.42 -19.94 -9.65
CA ALA A 224 -5.05 -19.09 -8.65
C ALA A 224 -4.12 -17.97 -8.15
N PHE A 225 -4.70 -16.79 -7.94
CA PHE A 225 -4.05 -15.74 -7.15
C PHE A 225 -4.55 -15.82 -5.70
N VAL A 226 -3.65 -16.10 -4.76
CA VAL A 226 -4.02 -16.40 -3.38
C VAL A 226 -3.41 -15.36 -2.45
N ILE A 227 -4.23 -14.70 -1.64
CA ILE A 227 -3.80 -13.68 -0.69
C ILE A 227 -4.10 -14.14 0.73
N LEU A 228 -3.07 -14.19 1.59
CA LEU A 228 -3.22 -14.35 3.03
C LEU A 228 -3.00 -13.00 3.71
N ASP A 229 -4.07 -12.41 4.20
CA ASP A 229 -4.05 -11.14 4.93
C ASP A 229 -3.97 -11.33 6.45
N GLU A 230 -3.45 -10.32 7.16
CA GLU A 230 -3.12 -10.36 8.59
C GLU A 230 -2.28 -11.58 9.00
N ALA A 231 -1.29 -11.92 8.19
CA ALA A 231 -0.48 -13.11 8.38
C ALA A 231 0.32 -13.11 9.68
N GLN A 232 0.51 -11.95 10.34
CA GLN A 232 1.14 -11.89 11.66
C GLN A 232 0.37 -12.70 12.72
N ASN A 233 -0.92 -12.93 12.49
CA ASN A 233 -1.79 -13.70 13.37
C ASN A 233 -1.88 -15.20 13.00
N THR A 234 -0.92 -15.71 12.25
CA THR A 234 -0.77 -17.15 11.99
C THR A 234 0.25 -17.77 12.93
N SER A 235 0.08 -19.06 13.24
CA SER A 235 1.16 -19.87 13.81
C SER A 235 2.15 -20.32 12.73
N PRO A 236 3.38 -20.75 13.07
CA PRO A 236 4.32 -21.32 12.11
C PRO A 236 3.74 -22.53 11.34
N GLU A 237 2.95 -23.36 12.01
CA GLU A 237 2.28 -24.52 11.40
C GLU A 237 1.21 -24.08 10.41
N GLN A 238 0.44 -23.04 10.72
CA GLN A 238 -0.56 -22.47 9.82
C GLN A 238 0.08 -21.81 8.59
N MET A 239 1.17 -21.06 8.78
CA MET A 239 1.94 -20.48 7.68
C MET A 239 2.50 -21.57 6.76
N LYS A 240 3.12 -22.62 7.33
CA LYS A 240 3.59 -23.77 6.55
C LYS A 240 2.44 -24.49 5.84
N MET A 241 1.30 -24.68 6.52
CA MET A 241 0.12 -25.29 5.93
C MET A 241 -0.34 -24.50 4.70
N PHE A 242 -0.43 -23.17 4.81
CA PHE A 242 -0.84 -22.27 3.74
C PHE A 242 0.13 -22.31 2.55
N LEU A 243 1.42 -22.07 2.78
CA LEU A 243 2.42 -21.99 1.71
C LEU A 243 2.54 -23.31 0.93
N THR A 244 2.33 -24.44 1.60
CA THR A 244 2.34 -25.76 0.93
C THR A 244 1.06 -26.07 0.15
N ARG A 245 0.09 -25.16 0.08
CA ARG A 245 -1.08 -25.30 -0.82
C ARG A 245 -0.82 -24.75 -2.23
N LEU A 246 0.32 -24.08 -2.44
CA LEU A 246 0.71 -23.53 -3.74
C LEU A 246 0.71 -24.63 -4.81
N GLY A 247 -0.10 -24.42 -5.85
CA GLY A 247 -0.17 -25.27 -7.03
C GLY A 247 0.50 -24.64 -8.25
N PHE A 248 0.41 -25.31 -9.39
CA PHE A 248 0.93 -24.80 -10.67
C PHE A 248 0.09 -23.63 -11.18
N GLY A 249 0.73 -22.69 -11.90
CA GLY A 249 0.05 -21.53 -12.47
C GLY A 249 -0.46 -20.52 -11.45
N SER A 250 -0.04 -20.62 -10.18
CA SER A 250 -0.55 -19.80 -9.09
C SER A 250 0.47 -18.82 -8.56
N LYS A 251 -0.03 -17.74 -7.96
CA LYS A 251 0.75 -16.76 -7.19
C LYS A 251 0.22 -16.66 -5.78
N MET A 252 1.12 -16.44 -4.82
CA MET A 252 0.78 -16.21 -3.42
C MET A 252 1.31 -14.87 -2.94
N VAL A 253 0.44 -14.08 -2.31
CA VAL A 253 0.83 -12.86 -1.62
C VAL A 253 0.44 -12.97 -0.16
N VAL A 254 1.38 -12.68 0.74
CA VAL A 254 1.18 -12.76 2.18
C VAL A 254 1.40 -11.38 2.77
N THR A 255 0.37 -10.80 3.37
CA THR A 255 0.41 -9.46 3.94
C THR A 255 0.27 -9.50 5.45
N GLY A 256 0.99 -8.63 6.15
CA GLY A 256 0.85 -8.52 7.60
C GLY A 256 1.67 -7.40 8.22
N ASP A 257 1.44 -7.19 9.51
CA ASP A 257 2.14 -6.20 10.33
C ASP A 257 2.68 -6.86 11.59
N VAL A 258 4.00 -7.05 11.67
CA VAL A 258 4.65 -7.71 12.82
C VAL A 258 4.52 -6.93 14.13
N THR A 259 4.07 -5.67 14.10
CA THR A 259 3.80 -4.87 15.30
C THR A 259 2.39 -5.07 15.85
N GLN A 260 1.48 -5.70 15.09
CA GLN A 260 0.07 -5.92 15.44
C GLN A 260 -0.24 -7.42 15.60
N ILE A 261 0.56 -8.12 16.42
CA ILE A 261 0.36 -9.54 16.71
C ILE A 261 -0.69 -9.69 17.82
N ASP A 262 -1.83 -10.28 17.46
CA ASP A 262 -2.96 -10.57 18.35
C ASP A 262 -2.94 -12.02 18.89
N LEU A 263 -1.84 -12.74 18.68
CA LEU A 263 -1.67 -14.10 19.19
C LEU A 263 -1.44 -14.10 20.70
N PRO A 264 -1.84 -15.19 21.41
CA PRO A 264 -1.47 -15.39 22.80
C PRO A 264 0.04 -15.24 23.02
N SER A 265 0.44 -14.64 24.14
CA SER A 265 1.85 -14.27 24.41
C SER A 265 2.84 -15.44 24.41
N ASN A 266 2.38 -16.67 24.54
CA ASN A 266 3.19 -17.89 24.47
C ASN A 266 3.35 -18.46 23.04
N GLN A 267 2.72 -17.85 22.04
CA GLN A 267 2.74 -18.32 20.66
C GLN A 267 3.55 -17.38 19.77
N ARG A 268 4.55 -17.92 19.07
CA ARG A 268 5.31 -17.14 18.07
C ARG A 268 4.47 -16.95 16.81
N SER A 269 4.57 -15.78 16.20
CA SER A 269 3.98 -15.50 14.90
C SER A 269 4.69 -16.26 13.77
N GLY A 270 3.90 -16.89 12.91
CA GLY A 270 4.35 -17.56 11.70
C GLY A 270 5.00 -16.60 10.70
N LEU A 271 4.51 -15.35 10.60
CA LEU A 271 5.09 -14.33 9.71
C LEU A 271 6.51 -13.92 10.14
N VAL A 272 6.74 -13.81 11.45
CA VAL A 272 8.08 -13.51 11.99
C VAL A 272 9.03 -14.66 11.69
N VAL A 273 8.62 -15.88 12.01
CA VAL A 273 9.46 -17.09 11.85
C VAL A 273 9.74 -17.40 10.38
N VAL A 274 8.75 -17.27 9.50
CA VAL A 274 8.92 -17.63 8.08
C VAL A 274 9.90 -16.72 7.36
N SER A 275 10.02 -15.46 7.79
CA SER A 275 11.00 -14.51 7.25
C SER A 275 12.44 -14.98 7.46
N GLU A 276 12.72 -15.67 8.56
CA GLU A 276 14.04 -16.26 8.83
C GLU A 276 14.26 -17.51 7.97
N ILE A 277 13.23 -18.37 7.89
CA ILE A 277 13.31 -19.69 7.22
C ILE A 277 13.42 -19.58 5.71
N LEU A 278 12.66 -18.67 5.07
CA LEU A 278 12.56 -18.59 3.61
C LEU A 278 13.45 -17.53 2.97
N SER A 279 14.30 -16.86 3.75
CA SER A 279 15.18 -15.77 3.28
C SER A 279 16.09 -16.14 2.10
N ALA A 280 16.47 -17.42 1.96
CA ALA A 280 17.33 -17.91 0.88
C ALA A 280 16.58 -18.71 -0.20
N VAL A 281 15.24 -18.81 -0.11
CA VAL A 281 14.44 -19.58 -1.07
C VAL A 281 14.23 -18.74 -2.32
N ARG A 282 14.67 -19.25 -3.46
CA ARG A 282 14.43 -18.61 -4.77
C ARG A 282 12.93 -18.49 -5.02
N ASP A 283 12.54 -17.44 -5.73
CA ASP A 283 11.15 -17.19 -6.12
C ASP A 283 10.21 -16.82 -4.95
N VAL A 284 10.82 -16.46 -3.81
CA VAL A 284 10.16 -15.89 -2.62
C VAL A 284 10.81 -14.54 -2.33
N GLU A 285 10.02 -13.48 -2.26
CA GLU A 285 10.50 -12.11 -2.01
C GLU A 285 9.86 -11.50 -0.77
N PHE A 286 10.61 -10.68 -0.03
CA PHE A 286 10.14 -10.02 1.20
C PHE A 286 10.26 -8.50 1.08
N ILE A 287 9.13 -7.83 0.96
CA ILE A 287 9.05 -6.38 0.89
C ILE A 287 8.61 -5.82 2.24
N ARG A 288 9.48 -5.00 2.83
CA ARG A 288 9.28 -4.38 4.14
C ARG A 288 8.88 -2.93 3.96
N PHE A 289 7.67 -2.60 4.38
CA PHE A 289 7.15 -1.23 4.40
C PHE A 289 7.49 -0.51 5.69
N GLY A 290 7.78 0.78 5.58
CA GLY A 290 8.03 1.69 6.70
C GLY A 290 6.92 2.72 6.90
N GLY A 291 7.15 3.66 7.82
CA GLY A 291 6.24 4.79 8.05
C GLY A 291 6.15 5.74 6.84
N ALA A 292 7.23 5.89 6.09
CA ALA A 292 7.27 6.69 4.86
C ALA A 292 6.35 6.13 3.75
N ASP A 293 6.00 4.84 3.81
CA ASP A 293 5.12 4.20 2.84
C ASP A 293 3.63 4.38 3.15
N VAL A 294 3.30 5.03 4.28
CA VAL A 294 1.91 5.20 4.72
C VAL A 294 1.26 6.33 3.94
N VAL A 295 0.38 5.97 3.03
CA VAL A 295 -0.40 6.94 2.25
C VAL A 295 -1.81 6.99 2.81
N ARG A 296 -2.12 8.10 3.49
CA ARG A 296 -3.41 8.38 4.10
C ARG A 296 -3.77 9.83 3.81
N HIS A 297 -5.08 10.10 3.79
CA HIS A 297 -5.60 11.45 3.71
C HIS A 297 -4.98 12.35 4.80
N GLU A 298 -4.63 13.60 4.45
CA GLU A 298 -3.94 14.56 5.32
C GLU A 298 -4.63 14.71 6.70
N LEU A 299 -5.95 14.83 6.72
CA LEU A 299 -6.73 14.89 7.97
C LEU A 299 -6.47 13.67 8.88
N VAL A 300 -6.39 12.46 8.32
CA VAL A 300 -6.12 11.25 9.11
C VAL A 300 -4.71 11.29 9.67
N GLN A 301 -3.72 11.74 8.88
CA GLN A 301 -2.35 11.94 9.38
C GLN A 301 -2.31 12.95 10.53
N ARG A 302 -3.02 14.08 10.41
CA ARG A 302 -3.13 15.10 11.45
C ARG A 302 -3.80 14.58 12.73
N ILE A 303 -4.83 13.74 12.58
CA ILE A 303 -5.48 13.08 13.72
C ILE A 303 -4.49 12.14 14.42
N VAL A 304 -3.79 11.27 13.68
CA VAL A 304 -2.80 10.34 14.24
C VAL A 304 -1.70 11.11 14.99
N ALA A 305 -1.13 12.14 14.36
CA ALA A 305 -0.10 12.97 14.98
C ALA A 305 -0.57 13.65 16.29
N ALA A 306 -1.84 14.06 16.37
CA ALA A 306 -2.43 14.63 17.59
C ALA A 306 -2.53 13.59 18.73
N TYR A 307 -2.89 12.34 18.41
CA TYR A 307 -2.94 11.23 19.38
C TYR A 307 -1.55 10.80 19.86
N ASP A 308 -0.57 10.74 18.95
CA ASP A 308 0.82 10.41 19.29
C ASP A 308 1.43 11.48 20.20
N SER A 309 1.21 12.75 19.88
CA SER A 309 1.64 13.89 20.70
C SER A 309 0.97 13.92 22.09
N PHE A 310 -0.27 13.46 22.20
CA PHE A 310 -0.94 13.33 23.50
C PHE A 310 -0.37 12.17 24.32
N SER A 311 -0.13 11.02 23.68
CA SER A 311 0.41 9.82 24.32
C SER A 311 1.86 10.02 24.78
N GLY A 312 2.69 10.71 23.99
CA GLY A 312 4.06 11.09 24.36
C GLY A 312 4.07 11.98 25.61
N ARG A 313 3.25 13.04 25.63
CA ARG A 313 3.10 13.92 26.81
C ARG A 313 2.60 13.19 28.05
N GLN A 314 1.79 12.13 27.91
CA GLN A 314 1.38 11.31 29.05
C GLN A 314 2.52 10.44 29.59
N ARG A 315 3.36 9.87 28.71
CA ARG A 315 4.54 9.11 29.12
C ARG A 315 5.53 9.99 29.87
N GLU A 316 5.87 11.15 29.29
CA GLU A 316 6.76 12.13 29.94
C GLU A 316 6.24 12.58 31.32
N ARG A 317 4.93 12.79 31.46
CA ARG A 317 4.31 13.14 32.76
C ARG A 317 4.32 11.99 33.77
N ARG A 318 4.29 10.74 33.32
CA ARG A 318 4.42 9.57 34.19
C ARG A 318 5.86 9.39 34.63
N ASP A 319 6.80 9.47 33.69
CA ASP A 319 8.22 9.33 33.97
C ASP A 319 8.71 10.45 34.91
N ALA A 320 8.20 11.68 34.76
CA ALA A 320 8.48 12.80 35.67
C ALA A 320 7.74 12.75 37.02
N ALA A 321 6.81 11.81 37.22
CA ALA A 321 6.12 11.60 38.49
C ALA A 321 6.68 10.39 39.28
N ASP A 322 7.44 9.52 38.60
CA ASP A 322 8.15 8.38 39.18
C ASP A 322 9.63 8.70 39.54
N ASP A 323 10.13 9.89 39.16
CA ASP A 323 11.41 10.50 39.60
C ASP A 323 11.22 11.47 40.80
#